data_AF-A0A3N7ELX0-F1
#
_entry.id   AF-A0A3N7ELX0-F1
#
_cell.length_a   1.000
_cell.length_b   1.000
_cell.length_c   1.000
_cell.angle_alpha   90.00
_cell.angle_beta   90.00
_cell.angle_gamma   90.00
#
_symmetry.space_group_name_H-M   'P 1'
#
loop_
_entity.id
_entity.type
_entity.pdbx_description
1 polymer ?
#
loop_
_entity_poly.entity_id
_entity_poly.type
_entity_poly.pdbx_seq_one_letter_code
_entity_poly.pdbx_strand_id
1 'polypeptide(L)'
;MRGVKRGIRRLEKLVNTVGGLESVLQLIISEVFCFEVVILVLGASPLQPRHVYESCFLRGNVVAGDDGIFTKSKVVEGLSRKVARALISKVAGSSSYPAVE
;
A
#
# COMPACT_ATOMS: atom_id res chain seq x y z
N MET A 1 -17.99 -19.06 13.91
CA MET A 1 -17.62 -19.36 12.50
C MET A 1 -18.14 -18.37 11.44
N ARG A 2 -19.39 -17.86 11.49
CA ARG A 2 -19.92 -16.96 10.43
C ARG A 2 -19.14 -15.65 10.26
N GLY A 3 -18.74 -15.00 11.36
CA GLY A 3 -17.94 -13.76 11.32
C GLY A 3 -16.58 -13.95 10.65
N VAL A 4 -15.89 -15.06 10.96
CA VAL A 4 -14.58 -15.41 10.38
C VAL A 4 -14.70 -15.62 8.85
N LYS A 5 -15.69 -16.40 8.40
CA LYS A 5 -15.96 -16.60 6.96
C LYS A 5 -16.27 -15.29 6.24
N ARG A 6 -17.00 -14.37 6.88
CA ARG A 6 -17.30 -13.05 6.31
C ARG A 6 -16.05 -12.16 6.25
N GLY A 7 -15.19 -12.23 7.25
CA GLY A 7 -13.89 -11.54 7.28
C GLY A 7 -12.98 -12.00 6.15
N ILE A 8 -12.81 -13.31 5.98
CA ILE A 8 -12.00 -13.89 4.90
C ILE A 8 -12.51 -13.42 3.53
N ARG A 9 -13.82 -13.51 3.27
CA ARG A 9 -14.41 -13.03 2.00
C ARG A 9 -14.19 -11.53 1.75
N ARG A 10 -14.18 -10.71 2.79
CA ARG A 10 -13.90 -9.27 2.65
C ARG A 10 -12.44 -9.04 2.28
N LEU A 11 -11.53 -9.79 2.89
CA LEU A 11 -10.10 -9.73 2.58
C LEU A 11 -9.83 -10.21 1.15
N GLU A 12 -10.43 -11.32 0.72
CA GLU A 12 -10.33 -11.82 -0.65
C GLU A 12 -10.82 -10.78 -1.67
N LYS A 13 -11.95 -10.13 -1.40
CA LYS A 13 -12.45 -9.04 -2.26
C LYS A 13 -11.44 -7.90 -2.34
N LEU A 14 -10.89 -7.47 -1.20
CA LEU A 14 -9.88 -6.41 -1.17
C LEU A 14 -8.64 -6.80 -1.98
N VAL A 15 -8.10 -8.00 -1.76
CA VAL A 15 -6.93 -8.51 -2.49
C VAL A 15 -7.21 -8.55 -3.99
N ASN A 16 -8.39 -9.03 -4.40
CA ASN A 16 -8.78 -9.07 -5.81
C ASN A 16 -8.93 -7.65 -6.40
N THR A 17 -9.42 -6.68 -5.63
CA THR A 17 -9.50 -5.27 -6.07
C THR A 17 -8.12 -4.63 -6.19
N VAL A 18 -7.20 -4.94 -5.26
CA VAL A 18 -5.83 -4.41 -5.27
C VAL A 18 -4.93 -5.17 -6.25
N GLY A 19 -5.28 -6.39 -6.67
CA GLY A 19 -4.50 -7.19 -7.62
C GLY A 19 -4.31 -6.53 -8.99
N GLY A 20 -5.24 -5.67 -9.42
CA GLY A 20 -5.08 -4.85 -10.62
C GLY A 20 -4.38 -3.51 -10.38
N LEU A 21 -4.12 -3.13 -9.13
CA LEU A 21 -3.47 -1.86 -8.81
C LEU A 21 -2.01 -1.85 -9.28
N GLU A 22 -1.34 -2.99 -9.27
CA GLU A 22 0.06 -3.10 -9.69
C GLU A 22 0.26 -2.66 -11.15
N SER A 23 -0.57 -3.15 -12.08
CA SER A 23 -0.50 -2.77 -13.49
C SER A 23 -0.91 -1.32 -13.73
N VAL A 24 -1.87 -0.80 -12.96
CA VAL A 24 -2.25 0.61 -13.01
C VAL A 24 -1.13 1.51 -12.50
N LEU A 25 -0.48 1.14 -11.40
CA LEU A 25 0.68 1.88 -10.87
C LEU A 25 1.87 1.80 -11.82
N GLN A 26 2.12 0.65 -12.45
CA GLN A 26 3.12 0.53 -13.52
C GLN A 26 2.87 1.54 -14.63
N LEU A 27 1.64 1.60 -15.15
CA LEU A 27 1.27 2.54 -16.20
C LEU A 27 1.49 3.99 -15.74
N ILE A 28 1.00 4.36 -14.56
CA ILE A 28 1.16 5.71 -14.00
C ILE A 28 2.63 6.06 -13.84
N ILE A 29 3.47 5.15 -13.34
CA ILE A 29 4.90 5.42 -13.13
C ILE A 29 5.63 5.56 -14.48
N SER A 30 5.22 4.78 -15.48
CA SER A 30 5.82 4.77 -16.81
C SER A 30 5.45 6.02 -17.62
N GLU A 31 4.21 6.51 -17.47
CA GLU A 31 3.71 7.70 -18.17
C GLU A 31 3.98 9.00 -17.39
N VAL A 32 3.84 8.96 -16.07
CA VAL A 32 4.01 10.07 -15.13
C VAL A 32 5.26 9.80 -14.31
N PHE A 33 6.42 10.15 -14.87
CA PHE A 33 7.76 9.95 -14.30
C PHE A 33 8.00 10.58 -12.91
N CYS A 34 7.00 11.17 -12.25
CA CYS A 34 7.14 11.97 -11.02
C CYS A 34 5.91 11.84 -10.11
N PHE A 35 5.75 10.71 -9.40
CA PHE A 35 4.85 10.64 -8.25
C PHE A 35 5.60 11.09 -6.99
N GLU A 36 5.17 12.19 -6.39
CA GLU A 36 5.79 12.72 -5.16
C GLU A 36 5.12 12.16 -3.90
N VAL A 37 3.82 11.86 -3.97
CA VAL A 37 3.03 11.45 -2.81
C VAL A 37 1.97 10.41 -3.22
N VAL A 38 1.83 9.37 -2.40
CA VAL A 38 0.73 8.40 -2.47
C VAL A 38 -0.06 8.46 -1.15
N ILE A 39 -1.38 8.62 -1.25
CA ILE A 39 -2.29 8.72 -0.09
C ILE A 39 -3.23 7.51 -0.08
N LEU A 40 -3.21 6.75 1.01
CA LEU A 40 -4.18 5.69 1.30
C LEU A 40 -5.19 6.17 2.34
N VAL A 41 -6.45 6.26 1.92
CA VAL A 41 -7.57 6.66 2.78
C VAL A 41 -8.39 5.43 3.15
N LEU A 42 -8.53 5.16 4.45
CA LEU A 42 -9.38 4.09 4.99
C LEU A 42 -10.52 4.71 5.82
N GLY A 43 -11.76 4.29 5.57
CA GLY A 43 -12.92 4.81 6.30
C GLY A 43 -14.21 4.76 5.50
N ALA A 44 -15.20 5.54 5.93
CA ALA A 44 -16.54 5.54 5.33
C ALA A 44 -16.56 6.23 3.96
N SER A 45 -15.86 7.36 3.80
CA SER A 45 -15.78 8.06 2.52
C SER A 45 -14.51 8.92 2.42
N PRO A 46 -14.07 9.32 1.20
CA PRO A 46 -12.98 10.28 1.03
C PRO A 46 -13.27 11.65 1.68
N LEU A 47 -14.54 12.04 1.82
CA LEU A 47 -14.97 13.27 2.50
C LEU A 47 -14.94 13.14 4.03
N GLN A 48 -14.96 11.92 4.56
CA GLN A 48 -14.91 11.61 5.98
C GLN A 48 -13.93 10.44 6.23
N PRO A 49 -12.62 10.67 6.01
CA PRO A 49 -11.62 9.64 6.20
C PRO A 49 -11.49 9.32 7.70
N ARG A 50 -11.35 8.04 8.04
CA ARG A 50 -11.06 7.64 9.43
C ARG A 50 -9.56 7.53 9.66
N HIS A 51 -8.84 7.02 8.67
CA HIS A 51 -7.38 6.91 8.69
C HIS A 51 -6.83 7.34 7.35
N VAL A 52 -5.79 8.17 7.39
CA VAL A 52 -5.09 8.66 6.21
C VAL A 52 -3.63 8.29 6.39
N TYR A 53 -3.08 7.57 5.41
CA TYR A 53 -1.68 7.20 5.37
C TYR A 53 -1.04 7.86 4.16
N GLU A 54 0.01 8.62 4.40
CA GLU A 54 0.75 9.31 3.36
C GLU A 54 2.12 8.66 3.17
N SER A 55 2.50 8.42 1.92
CA SER A 55 3.82 7.93 1.54
C SER A 55 4.45 8.95 0.60
N CYS A 56 5.44 9.68 1.10
CA CYS A 56 6.19 10.67 0.33
C CYS A 56 7.39 9.99 -0.33
N PHE A 57 7.54 10.19 -1.64
CA PHE A 57 8.68 9.74 -2.41
C PHE A 57 9.51 10.97 -2.76
N LEU A 58 10.71 11.06 -2.16
CA LEU A 58 11.67 12.08 -2.58
C LEU A 58 12.09 11.77 -4.02
N ARG A 59 12.15 12.81 -4.86
CA ARG A 59 12.58 12.73 -6.25
C ARG A 59 14.03 12.23 -6.32
N GLY A 60 14.20 10.92 -6.35
CA GLY A 60 15.47 10.26 -6.64
C GLY A 60 15.67 10.16 -8.14
N ASN A 61 16.92 9.99 -8.58
CA ASN A 61 17.20 9.63 -9.96
C ASN A 61 16.48 8.31 -10.24
N VAL A 62 15.42 8.38 -11.06
CA VAL A 62 14.78 7.18 -11.61
C VAL A 62 15.87 6.50 -12.42
N VAL A 63 16.40 5.39 -11.91
CA VAL A 63 17.25 4.52 -12.71
C VAL A 63 16.33 4.00 -13.81
N ALA A 64 16.48 4.54 -15.03
CA ALA A 64 15.86 4.00 -16.21
C ALA A 64 16.35 2.55 -16.34
N GLY A 65 15.50 1.61 -15.94
CA GLY A 65 15.91 0.25 -15.66
C GLY A 65 14.79 -0.72 -15.98
N ASP A 66 14.79 -1.13 -17.24
CA ASP A 66 14.30 -2.39 -17.81
C ASP A 66 12.81 -2.75 -17.59
N ASP A 67 12.27 -3.58 -18.49
CA ASP A 67 10.85 -4.00 -18.59
C ASP A 67 10.39 -4.89 -17.41
N GLY A 68 10.92 -4.70 -16.21
CA GLY A 68 10.79 -5.61 -15.07
C GLY A 68 10.80 -4.96 -13.69
N ILE A 69 10.50 -3.67 -13.54
CA ILE A 69 10.52 -2.92 -12.26
C ILE A 69 9.73 -3.62 -11.12
N PHE A 70 8.68 -4.37 -11.47
CA PHE A 70 7.83 -5.09 -10.52
C PHE A 70 8.11 -6.60 -10.43
N THR A 71 9.15 -7.08 -11.13
CA THR A 71 9.57 -8.47 -10.99
C THR A 71 10.09 -8.72 -9.58
N LYS A 72 9.77 -9.91 -9.06
CA LYS A 72 10.13 -10.31 -7.70
C LYS A 72 11.65 -10.44 -7.57
N SER A 73 12.31 -9.35 -7.20
CA SER A 73 13.77 -9.26 -7.02
C SER A 73 14.16 -9.26 -5.54
N LYS A 74 15.34 -9.82 -5.23
CA LYS A 74 15.94 -9.76 -3.89
C LYS A 74 16.09 -8.33 -3.38
N VAL A 75 16.31 -7.37 -4.28
CA VAL A 75 16.42 -5.95 -3.95
C VAL A 75 15.08 -5.40 -3.48
N VAL A 76 14.00 -5.66 -4.24
CA VAL A 76 12.64 -5.25 -3.88
C VAL A 76 12.22 -5.88 -2.56
N GLU A 77 12.47 -7.17 -2.37
CA GLU A 77 12.15 -7.85 -1.10
C GLU A 77 12.92 -7.26 0.09
N GLY A 78 14.20 -6.93 -0.10
CA GLY A 78 15.03 -6.27 0.90
C GLY A 78 14.50 -4.88 1.28
N LEU A 79 14.08 -4.08 0.30
CA LEU A 79 13.47 -2.78 0.49
C LEU A 79 12.12 -2.89 1.23
N SER A 80 11.24 -3.78 0.79
CA SER A 80 9.94 -4.05 1.43
C SER A 80 10.11 -4.39 2.91
N ARG A 81 11.08 -5.26 3.22
CA ARG A 81 11.39 -5.64 4.61
C ARG A 81 11.94 -4.47 5.42
N LYS A 82 12.78 -3.62 4.81
CA LYS A 82 13.34 -2.42 5.47
C LYS A 82 12.23 -1.43 5.81
N VAL A 83 11.31 -1.17 4.88
CA VAL A 83 10.13 -0.32 5.11
C VAL A 83 9.26 -0.89 6.22
N ALA A 84 8.92 -2.18 6.17
CA ALA A 84 8.12 -2.82 7.22
C ALA A 84 8.77 -2.69 8.60
N ARG A 85 10.08 -2.93 8.72
CA ARG A 85 10.82 -2.76 9.98
C ARG A 85 10.82 -1.32 10.48
N ALA A 86 10.95 -0.34 9.57
CA ALA A 86 10.90 1.07 9.93
C ALA A 86 9.51 1.48 10.44
N LEU A 87 8.43 0.96 9.82
CA LEU A 87 7.07 1.20 10.30
C LEU A 87 6.83 0.56 11.68
N ILE A 88 7.30 -0.67 11.88
CA ILE A 88 7.20 -1.38 13.16
C ILE A 88 7.96 -0.65 14.26
N SER A 89 9.19 -0.16 13.99
CA SER A 89 9.99 0.57 14.99
C SER A 89 9.36 1.90 15.37
N LYS A 90 8.56 2.49 14.48
CA LYS A 90 7.74 3.68 14.75
C LYS A 90 6.39 3.36 15.38
N VAL A 91 6.13 2.09 15.70
CA VAL A 91 4.89 1.65 16.36
C VAL A 91 3.66 2.04 15.51
N ALA A 92 3.83 2.08 14.18
CA ALA A 92 2.77 2.45 13.25
C ALA A 92 1.63 1.42 13.32
N GLY A 93 0.38 1.91 13.39
CA GLY A 93 -0.81 1.06 13.47
C GLY A 93 -1.12 0.50 14.86
N SER A 94 -0.44 0.95 15.92
CA SER A 94 -0.71 0.52 17.30
C SER A 94 -1.96 1.12 17.93
N SER A 95 -2.78 1.85 17.17
CA SER A 95 -4.02 2.41 17.67
C SER A 95 -4.95 1.28 18.12
N SER A 96 -5.18 1.20 19.42
CA SER A 96 -6.21 0.34 20.01
C SER A 96 -7.57 0.94 19.67
N TYR A 97 -8.27 0.35 18.71
CA TYR A 97 -9.67 0.67 18.50
C TYR A 97 -10.48 0.02 19.62
N PRO A 98 -11.29 0.77 20.39
CA PRO A 98 -12.36 0.12 21.12
C PRO A 98 -13.23 -0.58 20.08
N ALA A 99 -13.52 -1.85 20.30
CA ALA A 99 -14.56 -2.54 19.55
C ALA A 99 -15.85 -1.76 19.80
N VAL A 100 -16.24 -0.92 18.85
CA VAL A 100 -17.53 -0.23 18.92
C VAL A 100 -18.59 -1.33 18.86
N GLU A 101 -19.37 -1.43 19.94
CA GLU A 101 -20.56 -2.28 20.09
C GLU A 101 -21.56 -2.08 18.94
#